data_AF-A0AAW9Q364-F1
#
_entry.id   AF-A0AAW9Q364-F1
#
_cell.length_a   1.000
_cell.length_b   1.000
_cell.length_c   1.000
_cell.angle_alpha   90.00
_cell.angle_beta   90.00
_cell.angle_gamma   90.00
#
_symmetry.space_group_name_H-M   'P 1'
#
loop_
_entity.id
_entity.type
_entity.pdbx_description
1 polymer ?
#
loop_
_entity_poly.entity_id
_entity_poly.type
_entity_poly.pdbx_seq_one_letter_code
_entity_poly.pdbx_strand_id
1 'polypeptide(L)' 'MTGSYAASYLPWILIPIVCWLLPAATMGMLFFYIER' A
#
# COMPACT_ATOMS: atom_id res chain seq x y z
N MET A 1 -9.27 16.37 -3.88
CA MET A 1 -9.65 16.30 -2.45
C MET A 1 -8.38 16.42 -1.63
N THR A 2 -8.11 17.60 -1.07
CA THR A 2 -6.97 17.85 -0.17
C THR A 2 -7.53 18.36 1.16
N GLY A 3 -7.07 17.78 2.27
CA GLY A 3 -7.53 18.16 3.60
C GLY A 3 -6.76 19.36 4.18
N SER A 4 -7.36 20.07 5.13
CA SER A 4 -6.72 21.17 5.88
C SER A 4 -5.93 20.71 7.12
N TYR A 5 -5.87 19.40 7.39
CA TYR A 5 -5.08 18.84 8.49
C TYR A 5 -3.58 18.77 8.15
N ALA A 6 -2.74 18.70 9.17
CA ALA A 6 -1.30 18.61 9.00
C ALA A 6 -0.90 17.38 8.18
N ALA A 7 0.02 17.56 7.24
CA ALA A 7 0.51 16.52 6.33
C ALA A 7 -0.61 15.83 5.51
N SER A 8 -1.59 16.59 5.02
CA SER A 8 -2.69 16.07 4.19
C SER A 8 -2.29 15.50 2.83
N TYR A 9 -1.01 15.56 2.46
CA TYR A 9 -0.45 14.82 1.33
C TYR A 9 -0.23 13.33 1.64
N LEU A 10 -0.23 12.91 2.92
CA LEU A 10 0.05 11.53 3.32
C LEU A 10 -0.94 10.51 2.70
N PRO A 11 -2.27 10.72 2.68
CA PRO A 11 -3.17 9.77 2.05
C PRO A 11 -2.90 9.60 0.55
N TRP A 12 -2.44 10.64 -0.14
CA TRP A 12 -2.08 10.55 -1.55
C TRP A 12 -0.92 9.57 -1.80
N ILE A 13 -0.03 9.39 -0.82
CA ILE A 13 1.10 8.44 -0.89
C ILE A 13 0.73 7.08 -0.28
N LEU A 14 0.16 7.10 0.93
CA LEU A 14 -0.09 5.89 1.71
C LEU A 14 -1.22 5.04 1.12
N ILE A 15 -2.23 5.63 0.47
CA ILE A 15 -3.30 4.85 -0.16
C ILE A 15 -2.74 3.99 -1.30
N PRO A 16 -1.98 4.53 -2.29
CA PRO A 16 -1.33 3.68 -3.30
C PRO A 16 -0.40 2.62 -2.70
N ILE A 17 0.37 2.98 -1.66
CA ILE A 17 1.29 2.03 -1.02
C ILE A 17 0.51 0.90 -0.36
N VAL A 18 -0.50 1.20 0.46
CA VAL A 18 -1.21 0.17 1.24
C VAL A 18 -2.20 -0.61 0.39
N CYS A 19 -2.89 0.04 -0.55
CA CYS A 19 -3.92 -0.63 -1.34
C CYS A 19 -3.38 -1.33 -2.58
N TRP A 20 -2.22 -0.95 -3.11
CA TRP A 20 -1.66 -1.57 -4.32
C TRP A 20 -0.30 -2.22 -4.07
N LEU A 21 0.68 -1.45 -3.58
CA LEU A 21 2.06 -1.96 -3.45
C LEU A 21 2.15 -3.08 -2.39
N LEU A 22 1.57 -2.86 -1.21
CA LEU A 22 1.56 -3.82 -0.12
C LEU A 22 0.92 -5.14 -0.54
N PRO A 23 -0.33 -5.19 -1.06
CA PRO A 23 -0.93 -6.45 -1.45
C PRO A 23 -0.18 -7.14 -2.59
N ALA A 24 0.34 -6.39 -3.58
CA ALA A 24 1.15 -6.99 -4.64
C ALA A 24 2.42 -7.67 -4.06
N ALA A 25 3.13 -6.98 -3.17
CA ALA A 25 4.33 -7.49 -2.54
C ALA A 25 4.05 -8.69 -1.61
N THR A 26 3.03 -8.58 -0.74
CA THR A 26 2.69 -9.64 0.22
C THR A 26 2.09 -10.84 -0.47
N MET A 27 1.25 -10.66 -1.50
CA MET A 27 0.78 -11.79 -2.30
C MET A 27 1.93 -12.49 -3.02
N GLY A 28 2.90 -11.74 -3.57
CA GLY A 28 4.11 -12.34 -4.16
C GLY A 28 4.92 -13.16 -3.14
N MET A 29 5.14 -12.62 -1.94
CA MET A 29 5.82 -13.36 -0.87
C MET A 29 5.05 -14.61 -0.45
N LEU A 30 3.73 -14.50 -0.24
CA LEU A 30 2.88 -15.63 0.14
C LEU A 30 2.84 -16.67 -0.97
N PHE A 31 2.78 -16.27 -2.24
CA PHE A 31 2.83 -17.17 -3.38
C PHE A 31 4.12 -18.02 -3.37
N PHE A 32 5.28 -17.39 -3.21
CA PHE A 32 6.54 -18.14 -3.09
C PHE A 32 6.60 -19.04 -1.86
N TYR A 33 5.92 -18.66 -0.77
CA TYR A 33 5.85 -19.47 0.45
C TYR A 33 4.96 -20.71 0.27
N ILE A 34 3.80 -20.60 -0.40
CA ILE A 34 2.85 -21.71 -0.55
C ILE A 34 3.16 -22.64 -1.73
N GLU A 35 3.84 -22.14 -2.78
CA GLU A 35 4.23 -22.93 -3.95
C GLU A 35 5.60 -23.62 -3.79
N ARG A 36 6.26 -23.40 -2.65
CA ARG A 36 7.45 -24.15 -2.25
C ARG A 36 7.05 -25.42 -1.51
#